data_AF-A0A3Q9AKA0-F1
#
_entry.id   AF-A0A3Q9AKA0-F1
#
_cell.length_a   1.000
_cell.length_b   1.000
_cell.length_c   1.000
_cell.angle_alpha   90.00
_cell.angle_beta   90.00
_cell.angle_gamma   90.00
#
_symmetry.space_group_name_H-M   'P 1'
#
loop_
_entity.id
_entity.type
_entity.pdbx_description
1 polymer ?
#
loop_
_entity_poly.entity_id
_entity_poly.type
_entity_poly.pdbx_seq_one_letter_code
_entity_poly.pdbx_strand_id
1 'polypeptide(L)'
;MRFLAAIVSRQGLVALLLSALLAACTVVVDDGPRPRPPRPHPQLCTMQYEPVCARRGGDRQTFANACQAERAGYRIVRDGPCRDGGGGEQTFCTREYAPVCARRHGEVRTFPNACEARAADYRIIGDGPC
;
A
#
# COMPACT_ATOMS: atom_id res chain seq x y z
N MET A 1 -14.06 -68.59 -17.41
CA MET A 1 -12.79 -68.05 -16.84
C MET A 1 -11.91 -67.31 -17.88
N ARG A 2 -12.47 -66.70 -18.95
CA ARG A 2 -11.68 -65.98 -19.97
C ARG A 2 -11.73 -64.45 -19.86
N PHE A 3 -12.76 -63.92 -19.20
CA PHE A 3 -12.93 -62.47 -18.98
C PHE A 3 -11.97 -61.88 -17.94
N LEU A 4 -11.49 -62.70 -17.00
CA LEU A 4 -10.54 -62.28 -15.96
C LEU A 4 -9.12 -62.08 -16.50
N ALA A 5 -8.75 -62.75 -17.61
CA ALA A 5 -7.40 -62.67 -18.18
C ALA A 5 -7.16 -61.41 -19.01
N ALA A 6 -8.21 -60.79 -19.57
CA ALA A 6 -8.10 -59.54 -20.33
C ALA A 6 -7.74 -58.35 -19.43
N ILE A 7 -8.12 -58.41 -18.15
CA ILE A 7 -7.80 -57.39 -17.13
C ILE A 7 -6.32 -57.47 -16.71
N VAL A 8 -5.69 -58.66 -16.80
CA VAL A 8 -4.27 -58.89 -16.47
C VAL A 8 -3.33 -58.64 -17.67
N SER A 9 -3.89 -58.36 -18.85
CA SER A 9 -3.11 -57.99 -20.03
C SER A 9 -2.50 -56.60 -19.89
N ARG A 10 -1.25 -56.45 -20.35
CA ARG A 10 -0.52 -55.18 -20.44
C ARG A 10 -1.35 -54.06 -21.09
N GLN A 11 -2.23 -54.43 -22.03
CA GLN A 11 -3.14 -53.51 -22.72
C GLN A 11 -4.29 -53.02 -21.82
N GLY A 12 -4.81 -53.87 -20.93
CA GLY A 12 -5.84 -53.49 -19.94
C GLY A 12 -5.29 -52.56 -18.86
N LEU A 13 -4.03 -52.79 -18.46
CA LEU A 13 -3.34 -51.93 -17.49
C LEU A 13 -3.02 -50.54 -18.08
N VAL A 14 -2.63 -50.49 -19.37
CA VAL A 14 -2.43 -49.23 -20.11
C VAL A 14 -3.75 -48.47 -20.27
N ALA A 15 -4.86 -49.15 -20.58
CA ALA A 15 -6.16 -48.52 -20.69
C ALA A 15 -6.65 -47.93 -19.35
N LEU A 16 -6.45 -48.65 -18.24
CA LEU A 16 -6.77 -48.16 -16.90
C LEU A 16 -5.92 -46.95 -16.51
N LEU A 17 -4.61 -46.99 -16.76
CA LEU A 17 -3.71 -45.85 -16.53
C LEU A 17 -4.10 -44.63 -17.37
N LEU A 18 -4.44 -44.81 -18.65
CA LEU A 18 -4.89 -43.71 -19.51
C LEU A 18 -6.20 -43.10 -19.01
N SER A 19 -7.16 -43.95 -18.60
CA SER A 19 -8.44 -43.48 -18.07
C SER A 19 -8.28 -42.69 -16.77
N ALA A 20 -7.36 -43.12 -15.89
CA ALA A 20 -7.03 -42.40 -14.66
C ALA A 20 -6.32 -41.07 -14.94
N LEU A 21 -5.41 -41.03 -15.92
CA LEU A 21 -4.74 -39.80 -16.39
C LEU A 21 -5.71 -38.79 -16.98
N LEU A 22 -6.67 -39.24 -17.80
CA LEU A 22 -7.72 -38.38 -18.38
C LEU A 22 -8.72 -37.89 -17.33
N ALA A 23 -9.01 -38.69 -16.31
CA ALA A 23 -9.89 -38.30 -15.20
C ALA A 23 -9.22 -37.35 -14.19
N ALA A 24 -7.88 -37.22 -14.21
CA ALA A 24 -7.13 -36.38 -13.26
C ALA A 24 -7.14 -34.88 -13.59
N CYS A 25 -7.78 -34.46 -14.69
CA CYS A 25 -7.91 -33.04 -15.04
C CYS A 25 -9.02 -32.37 -14.20
N THR A 26 -8.74 -32.08 -12.93
CA THR A 26 -9.60 -31.20 -12.13
C THR A 26 -9.28 -29.75 -12.45
N VAL A 27 -10.24 -28.99 -12.98
CA VAL A 27 -10.10 -27.55 -13.12
C VAL A 27 -10.07 -26.92 -11.72
N VAL A 28 -8.97 -26.25 -11.41
CA VAL A 28 -8.89 -25.41 -10.20
C VAL A 28 -9.69 -24.15 -10.50
N VAL A 29 -10.82 -23.97 -9.81
CA VAL A 29 -11.50 -22.68 -9.82
C VAL A 29 -10.70 -21.77 -8.90
N ASP A 30 -9.88 -20.90 -9.50
CA ASP A 30 -9.18 -19.85 -8.77
C ASP A 30 -10.21 -18.75 -8.43
N ASP A 31 -10.89 -18.92 -7.30
CA ASP A 31 -11.74 -17.88 -6.73
C ASP A 31 -10.85 -16.74 -6.28
N GLY A 32 -10.58 -15.79 -7.20
CA GLY A 32 -9.88 -14.56 -6.90
C GLY A 32 -10.52 -13.80 -5.72
N PRO A 33 -9.84 -12.78 -5.19
CA PRO A 33 -10.30 -12.06 -4.00
C PRO A 33 -11.74 -11.57 -4.18
N ARG A 34 -12.66 -12.04 -3.31
CA ARG A 34 -14.07 -11.63 -3.35
C ARG A 34 -14.18 -10.11 -3.31
N PRO A 35 -15.02 -9.48 -4.14
CA PRO A 35 -15.27 -8.05 -4.08
C PRO A 35 -15.72 -7.67 -2.66
N ARG A 36 -15.00 -6.75 -2.03
CA ARG A 36 -15.40 -6.25 -0.71
C ARG A 36 -16.70 -5.46 -0.90
N PRO A 37 -17.77 -5.72 -0.12
CA PRO A 37 -19.01 -4.98 -0.25
C PRO A 37 -18.75 -3.48 -0.13
N PRO A 38 -19.49 -2.62 -0.87
CA PRO A 38 -19.38 -1.18 -0.72
C PRO A 38 -19.64 -0.83 0.74
N ARG A 39 -18.70 -0.12 1.38
CA ARG A 39 -19.00 0.44 2.70
C ARG A 39 -20.06 1.53 2.53
N PRO A 40 -21.05 1.65 3.41
CA PRO A 40 -21.90 2.82 3.45
C PRO A 40 -21.01 4.05 3.67
N HIS A 41 -21.05 5.01 2.75
CA HIS A 41 -20.32 6.27 2.89
C HIS A 41 -21.26 7.30 3.53
N PRO A 42 -20.81 8.07 4.54
CA PRO A 42 -21.66 9.09 5.15
C PRO A 42 -22.09 10.16 4.13
N GLN A 43 -23.40 10.39 4.01
CA GLN A 43 -23.98 11.38 3.09
C GLN A 43 -23.96 12.81 3.66
N LEU A 44 -23.84 12.97 4.98
CA LEU A 44 -23.57 14.24 5.67
C LEU A 44 -22.39 14.10 6.63
N CYS A 45 -21.54 15.13 6.67
CA CYS A 45 -20.42 15.22 7.61
C CYS A 45 -20.54 16.51 8.40
N THR A 46 -20.17 16.44 9.68
CA THR A 46 -20.04 17.62 10.53
C THR A 46 -18.83 18.44 10.08
N MET A 47 -18.84 19.72 10.42
CA MET A 47 -17.70 20.64 10.22
C MET A 47 -16.72 20.60 11.41
N GLN A 48 -16.83 19.60 12.29
CA GLN A 48 -15.92 19.42 13.40
C GLN A 48 -14.52 19.07 12.87
N TYR A 49 -13.51 19.77 13.38
CA TYR A 49 -12.12 19.54 12.98
C TYR A 49 -11.43 18.58 13.96
N GLU A 50 -11.25 17.34 13.53
CA GLU A 50 -10.58 16.24 14.23
C GLU A 50 -9.72 15.48 13.20
N PRO A 51 -8.56 16.03 12.83
CA PRO A 51 -7.86 15.61 11.62
C PRO A 51 -7.41 14.16 11.70
N VAL A 52 -7.51 13.45 10.57
CA VAL A 52 -7.07 12.07 10.44
C VAL A 52 -6.20 11.87 9.21
N CYS A 53 -5.26 10.93 9.31
CA CYS A 53 -4.44 10.53 8.19
C CYS A 53 -5.04 9.28 7.54
N ALA A 54 -5.46 9.38 6.29
CA ALA A 54 -6.12 8.30 5.57
C ALA A 54 -5.39 7.94 4.27
N ARG A 55 -5.57 6.71 3.78
CA ARG A 55 -4.91 6.18 2.58
C ARG A 55 -5.90 5.51 1.63
N ARG A 56 -5.69 5.70 0.32
CA ARG A 56 -6.37 4.97 -0.76
C ARG A 56 -5.32 4.52 -1.78
N GLY A 57 -5.12 3.22 -1.93
CA GLY A 57 -4.03 2.71 -2.77
C GLY A 57 -2.66 3.18 -2.25
N GLY A 58 -1.88 3.84 -3.10
CA GLY A 58 -0.60 4.47 -2.75
C GLY A 58 -0.71 5.88 -2.15
N ASP A 59 -1.88 6.52 -2.25
CA ASP A 59 -2.07 7.92 -1.86
C ASP A 59 -2.41 8.05 -0.38
N ARG A 60 -1.73 8.98 0.31
CA ARG A 60 -1.95 9.29 1.73
C ARG A 60 -2.26 10.78 1.88
N GLN A 61 -3.34 11.11 2.57
CA GLN A 61 -3.83 12.48 2.70
C GLN A 61 -4.44 12.73 4.10
N THR A 62 -4.26 13.96 4.59
CA THR A 62 -4.93 14.48 5.79
C THR A 62 -6.35 14.91 5.44
N PHE A 63 -7.33 14.43 6.20
CA PHE A 63 -8.71 14.89 6.13
C PHE A 63 -9.06 15.67 7.40
N ALA A 64 -9.96 16.65 7.29
CA ALA A 64 -10.39 17.48 8.41
C ALA A 64 -11.09 16.68 9.52
N ASN A 65 -11.76 15.57 9.17
CA ASN A 65 -12.28 14.58 10.10
C ASN A 65 -12.47 13.20 9.47
N ALA A 66 -12.77 12.21 10.31
CA ALA A 66 -13.02 10.82 9.91
C ALA A 66 -14.16 10.69 8.89
N CYS A 67 -15.26 11.43 9.08
CA CYS A 67 -16.41 11.38 8.17
C CYS A 67 -16.02 11.80 6.74
N GLN A 68 -15.25 12.89 6.60
CA GLN A 68 -14.79 13.37 5.30
C GLN A 68 -13.85 12.36 4.62
N ALA A 69 -12.97 11.71 5.38
CA ALA A 69 -12.10 10.64 4.87
C ALA A 69 -12.91 9.44 4.36
N GLU A 70 -13.89 8.99 5.15
CA GLU A 70 -14.75 7.87 4.79
C GLU A 70 -15.60 8.17 3.56
N ARG A 71 -16.22 9.36 3.48
CA ARG A 71 -16.97 9.80 2.30
C ARG A 71 -16.10 9.80 1.05
N ALA A 72 -14.84 10.24 1.16
CA ALA A 72 -13.90 10.24 0.05
C ALA A 72 -13.39 8.83 -0.33
N GLY A 73 -13.80 7.78 0.40
CA GLY A 73 -13.37 6.41 0.15
C GLY A 73 -11.95 6.10 0.62
N TYR A 74 -11.40 6.92 1.51
CA TYR A 74 -10.09 6.68 2.11
C TYR A 74 -10.23 5.82 3.38
N ARG A 75 -9.22 4.98 3.65
CA ARG A 75 -9.14 4.24 4.91
C ARG A 75 -8.25 4.98 5.89
N ILE A 76 -8.79 5.32 7.05
CA ILE A 76 -8.03 5.95 8.14
C ILE A 76 -6.90 5.00 8.58
N VAL A 77 -5.69 5.55 8.69
CA VAL A 77 -4.47 4.82 9.08
C VAL A 77 -4.01 5.23 10.47
N ARG A 78 -4.24 6.48 10.86
CA ARG A 78 -3.90 7.03 12.17
C ARG A 78 -4.72 8.28 12.45
N ASP A 79 -4.96 8.54 13.73
CA ASP A 79 -5.42 9.84 14.21
C ASP A 79 -4.36 10.93 14.01
N GLY A 80 -4.82 12.18 13.86
CA GLY A 80 -3.98 13.31 13.52
C GLY A 80 -3.60 13.37 12.03
N PRO A 81 -3.02 14.50 11.57
CA PRO A 81 -2.63 14.69 10.18
C PRO A 81 -1.56 13.69 9.74
N CYS A 82 -1.44 13.47 8.44
CA CYS A 82 -0.35 12.68 7.88
C CYS A 82 1.01 13.34 8.16
N ARG A 83 2.01 12.51 8.48
CA ARG A 83 3.39 12.97 8.79
C ARG A 83 4.26 13.09 7.54
N ASP A 84 3.67 12.83 6.37
CA ASP A 84 4.40 12.63 5.12
C ASP A 84 4.08 13.83 4.19
N GLY A 85 4.91 14.87 4.28
CA GLY A 85 5.19 15.82 3.18
C GLY A 85 4.02 16.62 2.58
N GLY A 86 3.08 17.12 3.38
CA GLY A 86 1.96 17.89 2.83
C GLY A 86 1.23 18.82 3.78
N GLY A 87 1.79 19.05 4.97
CA GLY A 87 1.42 20.19 5.80
C GLY A 87 2.58 21.16 5.73
N GLY A 88 2.60 21.97 4.67
CA GLY A 88 3.39 23.20 4.69
C GLY A 88 2.80 24.12 5.76
N GLU A 89 3.01 23.76 7.03
CA GLU A 89 3.21 24.76 8.06
C GLU A 89 4.26 25.67 7.44
N GLN A 90 3.86 26.90 7.07
CA GLN A 90 4.75 27.87 6.46
C GLN A 90 5.89 28.06 7.46
N THR A 91 6.96 27.29 7.27
CA THR A 91 8.04 27.20 8.23
C THR A 91 8.85 28.44 7.95
N PHE A 92 8.64 29.48 8.75
CA PHE A 92 9.38 30.72 8.65
C PHE A 92 10.82 30.48 9.11
N CYS A 93 11.71 30.29 8.14
CA CYS A 93 13.13 30.19 8.42
C CYS A 93 13.78 31.58 8.46
N THR A 94 14.69 31.78 9.42
CA THR A 94 15.57 32.94 9.41
C THR A 94 16.52 32.85 8.22
N ARG A 95 17.07 34.00 7.81
CA ARG A 95 18.10 34.08 6.76
C ARG A 95 19.51 33.86 7.31
N GLU A 96 19.61 33.29 8.50
CA GLU A 96 20.89 32.93 9.12
C GLU A 96 21.56 31.85 8.27
N TYR A 97 22.86 32.03 8.03
CA TYR A 97 23.67 31.08 7.28
C TYR A 97 24.48 30.21 8.24
N ALA A 98 24.04 28.97 8.41
CA ALA A 98 24.66 27.94 9.24
C ALA A 98 24.50 26.59 8.51
N PRO A 99 25.33 26.33 7.48
CA PRO A 99 25.04 25.33 6.47
C PRO A 99 25.06 23.91 7.02
N VAL A 100 24.18 23.06 6.52
CA VAL A 100 24.09 21.64 6.91
C VAL A 100 24.03 20.74 5.68
N CYS A 101 24.56 19.53 5.84
CA CYS A 101 24.49 18.48 4.84
C CYS A 101 23.27 17.62 5.14
N ALA A 102 22.36 17.49 4.18
CA ALA A 102 21.12 16.77 4.39
C ALA A 102 20.80 15.83 3.20
N ARG A 103 20.04 14.77 3.49
CA ARG A 103 19.69 13.72 2.52
C ARG A 103 18.18 13.51 2.43
N ARG A 104 17.67 13.34 1.22
CA ARG A 104 16.28 12.95 0.92
C ARG A 104 16.24 12.02 -0.29
N HIS A 105 15.63 10.84 -0.14
CA HIS A 105 15.50 9.85 -1.22
C HIS A 105 16.80 9.51 -1.99
N GLY A 106 17.96 9.54 -1.31
CA GLY A 106 19.26 9.29 -1.91
C GLY A 106 19.97 10.52 -2.50
N GLU A 107 19.26 11.65 -2.65
CA GLU A 107 19.86 12.95 -2.98
C GLU A 107 20.50 13.56 -1.73
N VAL A 108 21.74 14.02 -1.86
CA VAL A 108 22.50 14.71 -0.82
C VAL A 108 22.74 16.14 -1.26
N ARG A 109 22.40 17.12 -0.42
CA ARG A 109 22.50 18.54 -0.73
C ARG A 109 22.84 19.36 0.49
N THR A 110 23.64 20.41 0.29
CA THR A 110 23.90 21.45 1.29
C THR A 110 22.75 22.44 1.34
N PHE A 111 22.21 22.69 2.53
CA PHE A 111 21.20 23.72 2.76
C PHE A 111 21.81 24.93 3.48
N PRO A 112 21.31 26.16 3.26
CA PRO A 112 21.80 27.36 3.94
C PRO A 112 21.70 27.29 5.46
N ASN A 113 20.66 26.61 5.98
CA ASN A 113 20.52 26.30 7.39
C ASN A 113 19.65 25.06 7.66
N ALA A 114 19.65 24.61 8.91
CA ALA A 114 18.90 23.45 9.37
C ALA A 114 17.37 23.62 9.25
N CYS A 115 16.86 24.85 9.38
CA CYS A 115 15.44 25.13 9.21
C CYS A 115 15.01 24.85 7.77
N GLU A 116 15.72 25.41 6.78
CA GLU A 116 15.41 25.23 5.36
C GLU A 116 15.54 23.77 4.93
N ALA A 117 16.51 23.02 5.47
CA ALA A 117 16.63 21.58 5.22
C ALA A 117 15.39 20.81 5.69
N ARG A 118 14.92 21.06 6.92
CA ARG A 118 13.75 20.39 7.49
C ARG A 118 12.46 20.81 6.80
N ALA A 119 12.32 22.09 6.46
CA ALA A 119 11.16 22.62 5.73
C ALA A 119 11.04 22.00 4.32
N ALA A 120 12.16 21.60 3.71
CA ALA A 120 12.21 20.87 2.45
C ALA A 120 12.11 19.34 2.60
N ASP A 121 11.81 18.82 3.79
CA ASP A 121 11.76 17.38 4.13
C ASP A 121 13.09 16.63 3.96
N TYR A 122 14.24 17.30 4.14
CA TYR A 122 15.55 16.65 4.17
C TYR A 122 15.95 16.28 5.60
N ARG A 123 16.59 15.11 5.76
CA ARG A 123 17.19 14.68 7.03
C ARG A 123 18.65 15.12 7.08
N ILE A 124 19.02 15.91 8.09
CA ILE A 124 20.40 16.35 8.33
C ILE A 124 21.27 15.13 8.68
N ILE A 125 22.42 15.03 8.01
CA ILE A 125 23.43 13.97 8.18
C ILE A 125 24.80 14.52 8.57
N GLY A 126 25.01 15.84 8.54
CA GLY A 126 26.22 16.51 9.00
C GLY A 126 26.02 18.00 9.27
N ASP A 127 26.84 18.56 10.16
CA ASP A 127 26.73 19.94 10.68
C ASP A 127 27.49 20.98 9.82
N GLY A 128 27.83 20.63 8.59
CA GLY A 128 28.50 21.48 7.61
C GLY A 128 28.07 21.11 6.18
N PRO A 129 28.64 21.72 5.13
CA PRO A 129 28.31 21.37 3.76
C PRO A 129 28.61 19.90 3.43
N CYS A 130 27.82 19.33 2.52
CA CYS A 130 28.23 18.19 1.71
C CYS A 130 29.31 18.66 0.71
#